data_AF-A0A022QRF2-F1
#
_entry.id   AF-A0A022QRF2-F1
#
_cell.length_a   1.000
_cell.length_b   1.000
_cell.length_c   1.000
_cell.angle_alpha   90.00
_cell.angle_beta   90.00
_cell.angle_gamma   90.00
#
_symmetry.space_group_name_H-M   'P 1'
#
loop_
_entity.id
_entity.type
_entity.pdbx_description
1 polymer ?
#
loop_
_entity_poly.entity_id
_entity_poly.type
_entity_poly.pdbx_seq_one_letter_code
_entity_poly.pdbx_strand_id
1 'polypeptide(L)'
;MFLNVPSISKMQWHPFTISSNSNLESDKISVIIKGEGKWTNKLQELLASPSPVDRLDVSIEGPYGPASTDFLRHDLLVMVSGGSGVTPFISIIRELVHTTETTKSSTPNILLITAFKNSTDLTMLDLILPISGASSEISRLDLQIEAYITREKQPATEEKKTTRTIWFKPNPSDAPLAPILGPNSWLWLCAIISSSFVIYLILIGILTRYYIFPIDHNTNKIYSSSWRAVLHMLFLCICIGITSTSAFLWNKSEKSKETMQIQNMEGATPAASPNSWYYNADRELESLPHESISKSINLHYGERPDLKRFLFDRKESSVGVLVCGPKKLRHEVANICSSGLAANLHFESISFSW
;
A
#
# COMPACT_ATOMS: atom_id res chain seq x y z
N MET A 1 0.41 -3.31 0.35
CA MET A 1 1.84 -3.69 0.36
C MET A 1 2.16 -4.38 1.67
N PHE A 2 3.24 -5.14 1.75
CA PHE A 2 3.80 -5.62 3.00
C PHE A 2 5.03 -4.80 3.38
N LEU A 3 5.20 -4.61 4.67
CA LEU A 3 6.27 -3.82 5.25
C LEU A 3 6.97 -4.66 6.32
N ASN A 4 8.30 -4.66 6.28
CA ASN A 4 9.17 -5.25 7.28
C ASN A 4 10.13 -4.19 7.81
N VAL A 5 10.30 -4.17 9.13
CA VAL A 5 11.26 -3.31 9.83
C VAL A 5 12.22 -4.25 10.58
N PRO A 6 13.42 -4.52 10.03
CA PRO A 6 14.35 -5.50 10.59
C PRO A 6 14.78 -5.21 12.04
N SER A 7 14.79 -3.93 12.45
CA SER A 7 15.09 -3.52 13.83
C SER A 7 14.03 -3.98 14.84
N ILE A 8 12.78 -4.20 14.40
CA ILE A 8 11.69 -4.73 15.23
C ILE A 8 11.63 -6.26 15.10
N SER A 9 11.68 -6.76 13.86
CA SER A 9 11.59 -8.19 13.57
C SER A 9 12.17 -8.50 12.18
N LYS A 10 13.09 -9.47 12.13
CA LYS A 10 13.77 -9.87 10.88
C LYS A 10 12.89 -10.66 9.90
N MET A 11 11.80 -11.26 10.38
CA MET A 11 10.98 -12.20 9.57
C MET A 11 9.51 -11.82 9.48
N GLN A 12 9.03 -10.84 10.25
CA GLN A 12 7.62 -10.47 10.24
C GLN A 12 7.33 -9.39 9.20
N TRP A 13 6.43 -9.72 8.27
CA TRP A 13 5.92 -8.82 7.25
C TRP A 13 4.47 -8.46 7.57
N HIS A 14 4.14 -7.18 7.55
CA HIS A 14 2.82 -6.67 7.93
C HIS A 14 2.15 -5.91 6.78
N PRO A 15 0.84 -6.10 6.54
CA PRO A 15 0.13 -5.39 5.49
C PRO A 15 -0.07 -3.94 5.89
N PHE A 16 0.17 -3.05 4.94
CA PHE A 16 -0.38 -1.70 5.02
C PHE A 16 -0.91 -1.26 3.66
N THR A 17 -1.98 -0.50 3.71
CA THR A 17 -2.53 0.18 2.55
C THR A 17 -1.71 1.45 2.29
N ILE A 18 -1.39 1.69 1.03
CA ILE A 18 -0.70 2.90 0.60
C ILE A 18 -1.72 4.05 0.66
N SER A 19 -1.36 5.15 1.31
CA SER A 19 -2.17 6.37 1.38
C SER A 19 -1.71 7.45 0.40
N SER A 20 -0.46 7.38 -0.09
CA SER A 20 0.04 8.31 -1.10
C SER A 20 -0.54 8.01 -2.49
N ASN A 21 -0.30 8.93 -3.41
CA ASN A 21 -0.66 8.80 -4.81
C ASN A 21 0.57 9.04 -5.68
N SER A 22 0.83 8.17 -6.68
CA SER A 22 2.05 8.25 -7.51
C SER A 22 2.12 9.47 -8.41
N ASN A 23 0.98 10.03 -8.80
CA ASN A 23 0.91 11.19 -9.67
C ASN A 23 1.11 12.50 -8.89
N LEU A 24 0.65 12.54 -7.63
CA LEU A 24 0.78 13.72 -6.76
C LEU A 24 2.07 13.72 -5.93
N GLU A 25 2.56 12.53 -5.53
CA GLU A 25 3.72 12.33 -4.65
C GLU A 25 4.69 11.32 -5.30
N SER A 26 5.32 11.71 -6.40
CA SER A 26 6.17 10.81 -7.22
C SER A 26 7.42 10.29 -6.51
N ASP A 27 7.88 10.97 -5.47
CA ASP A 27 9.11 10.67 -4.73
C ASP A 27 8.89 9.92 -3.41
N LYS A 28 7.63 9.69 -3.00
CA LYS A 28 7.30 9.19 -1.66
C LYS A 28 6.21 8.13 -1.66
N ILE A 29 6.38 7.15 -0.76
CA ILE A 29 5.33 6.19 -0.41
C ILE A 29 4.92 6.43 1.04
N SER A 30 3.64 6.70 1.24
CA SER A 30 3.06 6.97 2.56
C SER A 30 2.16 5.80 2.98
N VAL A 31 2.27 5.41 4.25
CA VAL A 31 1.41 4.40 4.89
C VAL A 31 0.94 4.91 6.25
N ILE A 32 -0.29 4.56 6.63
CA ILE A 32 -0.86 4.93 7.93
C ILE A 32 -0.88 3.68 8.82
N ILE A 33 -0.16 3.74 9.94
CA ILE A 33 -0.01 2.61 10.88
C ILE A 33 -0.63 3.00 12.22
N LYS A 34 -1.72 2.31 12.59
CA LYS A 34 -2.36 2.47 13.91
C LYS A 34 -1.73 1.51 14.93
N GLY A 35 -1.43 2.02 16.12
CA GLY A 35 -0.90 1.26 17.26
C GLY A 35 -1.93 0.34 17.92
N GLU A 36 -2.27 -0.79 17.27
CA GLU A 36 -3.25 -1.75 17.81
C GLU A 36 -2.63 -3.12 18.20
N GLY A 37 -1.41 -3.42 17.75
CA GLY A 37 -0.75 -4.71 17.96
C GLY A 37 0.66 -4.62 18.52
N LYS A 38 1.23 -5.77 18.91
CA LYS A 38 2.59 -5.85 19.48
C LYS A 38 3.65 -5.24 18.56
N TRP A 39 3.57 -5.51 17.25
CA TRP A 39 4.53 -4.99 16.28
C TRP A 39 4.39 -3.48 16.08
N THR A 40 3.16 -2.98 15.92
CA THR A 40 2.89 -1.54 15.72
C THR A 40 3.23 -0.72 16.96
N ASN A 41 3.02 -1.27 18.16
CA ASN A 41 3.36 -0.60 19.41
C ASN A 41 4.88 -0.51 19.60
N LYS A 42 5.63 -1.57 19.26
CA LYS A 42 7.10 -1.52 19.24
C LYS A 42 7.62 -0.48 18.25
N LEU A 43 7.00 -0.37 17.07
CA LEU A 43 7.33 0.67 16.10
C LEU A 43 7.10 2.06 16.70
N GLN A 44 5.94 2.27 17.33
CA GLN A 44 5.61 3.53 17.98
C GLN A 44 6.59 3.88 19.11
N GLU A 45 6.96 2.92 19.97
CA GLU A 45 7.94 3.09 21.05
C GLU A 45 9.33 3.45 20.50
N LEU A 46 9.77 2.76 19.44
CA LEU A 46 11.04 3.03 18.77
C LEU A 46 11.09 4.46 18.21
N LEU A 47 9.99 4.93 17.62
CA LEU A 47 9.88 6.29 17.08
C LEU A 47 9.71 7.35 18.18
N ALA A 48 9.08 7.01 19.30
CA ALA A 48 8.86 7.93 20.41
C ALA A 48 10.11 8.13 21.30
N SER A 49 11.13 7.26 21.18
CA SER A 49 12.34 7.28 21.98
C SER A 49 13.05 8.66 21.95
N PRO A 50 13.54 9.16 23.11
CA PRO A 50 14.27 10.43 23.19
C PRO A 50 15.64 10.40 22.52
N SER A 51 16.23 9.21 22.34
CA SER A 51 17.34 8.98 21.40
C SER A 51 16.76 8.52 20.07
N PRO A 52 16.52 9.44 19.10
CA PRO A 52 16.02 9.04 17.80
C PRO A 52 17.05 8.13 17.13
N VAL A 53 16.57 7.06 16.51
CA VAL A 53 17.44 6.26 15.63
C VAL A 53 17.83 7.16 14.47
N ASP A 54 19.11 7.27 14.14
CA ASP A 54 19.55 8.10 13.00
C ASP A 54 18.95 7.60 11.67
N ARG A 55 18.57 6.32 11.62
CA ARG A 55 18.05 5.63 10.44
C ARG A 55 17.00 4.58 10.79
N LEU A 56 15.99 4.43 9.94
CA LEU A 56 15.04 3.32 10.00
C LEU A 56 15.12 2.51 8.70
N ASP A 57 15.64 1.30 8.78
CA ASP A 57 15.63 0.37 7.66
C ASP A 57 14.23 -0.23 7.48
N VAL A 58 13.69 -0.09 6.28
CA VAL A 58 12.37 -0.61 5.91
C VAL A 58 12.49 -1.41 4.63
N SER A 59 12.03 -2.66 4.67
CA SER A 59 11.86 -3.50 3.49
C SER A 59 10.38 -3.53 3.10
N ILE A 60 10.13 -3.49 1.79
CA ILE A 60 8.79 -3.37 1.21
C ILE A 60 8.58 -4.48 0.19
N GLU A 61 7.39 -5.05 0.19
CA GLU A 61 6.96 -6.02 -0.81
C GLU A 61 5.58 -5.61 -1.38
N GLY A 62 5.43 -5.64 -2.70
CA GLY A 62 4.21 -5.23 -3.41
C GLY A 62 4.51 -4.41 -4.68
N PRO A 63 3.52 -3.66 -5.19
CA PRO A 63 2.17 -3.46 -4.63
C PRO A 63 1.28 -4.70 -4.76
N TYR A 64 0.28 -4.78 -3.87
CA TYR A 64 -0.80 -5.77 -3.95
C TYR A 64 -2.13 -5.01 -3.96
N GLY A 65 -2.94 -5.25 -4.96
CA GLY A 65 -4.21 -4.55 -5.20
C GLY A 65 -4.62 -4.67 -6.67
N PRO A 66 -5.82 -4.21 -7.02
CA PRO A 66 -6.23 -4.12 -8.41
C PRO A 66 -5.30 -3.17 -9.18
N ALA A 67 -4.99 -3.52 -10.44
CA ALA A 67 -4.07 -2.74 -11.27
C ALA A 67 -4.63 -1.36 -11.66
N SER A 68 -5.96 -1.26 -11.75
CA SER A 68 -6.69 -0.03 -11.99
C SER A 68 -8.15 -0.22 -11.60
N THR A 69 -8.76 0.80 -11.04
CA THR A 69 -10.18 0.86 -10.72
C THR A 69 -10.73 2.11 -11.38
N ASP A 70 -11.65 1.93 -12.33
CA ASP A 70 -12.23 3.04 -13.07
C ASP A 70 -13.31 3.73 -12.22
N PHE A 71 -12.84 4.61 -11.34
CA PHE A 71 -13.71 5.40 -10.46
C PHE A 71 -14.44 6.52 -11.20
N LEU A 72 -13.96 6.91 -12.38
CA LEU A 72 -14.47 8.06 -13.15
C LEU A 72 -15.75 7.74 -13.92
N ARG A 73 -16.11 6.46 -14.05
CA ARG A 73 -17.32 6.02 -14.76
C ARG A 73 -18.64 6.31 -14.04
N HIS A 74 -18.59 6.74 -12.78
CA HIS A 74 -19.75 6.98 -11.94
C HIS A 74 -20.03 8.48 -11.82
N ASP A 75 -21.30 8.86 -11.57
CA ASP A 75 -21.66 10.24 -11.30
C ASP A 75 -21.37 10.62 -9.84
N LEU A 76 -21.55 9.65 -8.93
CA LEU A 76 -21.33 9.77 -7.50
C LEU A 76 -20.50 8.59 -6.98
N LEU A 77 -19.50 8.89 -6.17
CA LEU A 77 -18.73 7.91 -5.41
C LEU A 77 -19.09 8.00 -3.93
N VAL A 78 -19.69 6.94 -3.39
CA VAL A 78 -19.94 6.78 -1.96
C VAL A 78 -18.86 5.88 -1.35
N MET A 79 -17.99 6.47 -0.53
CA MET A 79 -16.91 5.77 0.14
C MET A 79 -17.28 5.53 1.61
N VAL A 80 -17.40 4.27 2.03
CA VAL A 80 -17.78 3.92 3.41
C VAL A 80 -16.59 3.29 4.15
N SER A 81 -16.05 3.98 5.14
CA SER A 81 -14.90 3.51 5.93
C SER A 81 -15.20 3.28 7.41
N GLY A 82 -14.52 2.30 8.00
CA GLY A 82 -14.46 2.11 9.44
C GLY A 82 -13.03 2.17 9.97
N GLY A 83 -12.74 3.11 10.88
CA GLY A 83 -11.42 3.27 11.51
C GLY A 83 -10.31 3.53 10.49
N SER A 84 -9.22 2.75 10.56
CA SER A 84 -8.10 2.83 9.60
C SER A 84 -8.47 2.45 8.16
N GLY A 85 -9.69 1.94 7.93
CA GLY A 85 -10.23 1.69 6.59
C GLY A 85 -10.40 2.94 5.72
N VAL A 86 -10.20 4.15 6.26
CA VAL A 86 -10.17 5.39 5.47
C VAL A 86 -8.93 5.51 4.59
N THR A 87 -7.83 4.81 4.93
CA THR A 87 -6.53 4.88 4.25
C THR A 87 -6.58 4.71 2.72
N PRO A 88 -7.24 3.69 2.12
CA PRO A 88 -7.36 3.60 0.67
C PRO A 88 -8.11 4.77 0.05
N PHE A 89 -9.12 5.30 0.74
CA PHE A 89 -9.91 6.43 0.23
C PHE A 89 -9.10 7.72 0.20
N ILE A 90 -8.13 7.90 1.09
CA ILE A 90 -7.17 9.02 1.01
C ILE A 90 -6.40 8.98 -0.32
N SER A 91 -5.90 7.80 -0.72
CA SER A 91 -5.17 7.64 -1.98
C SER A 91 -6.06 7.88 -3.21
N ILE A 92 -7.31 7.42 -3.16
CA ILE A 92 -8.30 7.62 -4.25
C ILE A 92 -8.69 9.09 -4.35
N ILE A 93 -8.97 9.78 -3.24
CA ILE A 93 -9.29 11.21 -3.24
C ILE A 93 -8.12 12.01 -3.83
N ARG A 94 -6.88 11.68 -3.49
CA ARG A 94 -5.67 12.31 -4.06
C ARG A 94 -5.55 12.10 -5.58
N GLU A 95 -5.91 10.92 -6.08
CA GLU A 95 -5.96 10.66 -7.53
C GLU A 95 -7.03 11.53 -8.22
N LEU A 96 -8.21 11.67 -7.61
CA LEU A 96 -9.31 12.47 -8.16
C LEU A 96 -8.97 13.97 -8.16
N VAL A 97 -8.28 14.46 -7.13
CA VAL A 97 -7.73 15.82 -7.08
C VAL A 97 -6.77 16.04 -8.27
N HIS A 98 -5.78 15.16 -8.41
CA HIS A 98 -4.81 15.23 -9.51
C HIS A 98 -5.46 15.16 -10.90
N THR A 99 -6.47 14.29 -11.05
CA THR A 99 -7.23 14.14 -12.31
C THR A 99 -7.96 15.43 -12.66
N THR A 100 -8.68 16.02 -11.69
CA THR A 100 -9.40 17.30 -11.88
C THR A 100 -8.51 18.39 -12.45
N GLU A 101 -7.25 18.45 -12.00
CA GLU A 101 -6.29 19.46 -12.45
C GLU A 101 -5.72 19.20 -13.84
N THR A 102 -5.33 17.96 -14.10
CA THR A 102 -4.62 17.60 -15.33
C THR A 102 -5.54 17.49 -16.52
N THR A 103 -6.72 16.87 -16.34
CA THR A 103 -7.64 16.57 -17.45
C THR A 103 -8.73 17.62 -17.63
N LYS A 104 -8.97 18.49 -16.64
CA LYS A 104 -10.13 19.42 -16.58
C LYS A 104 -11.48 18.72 -16.85
N SER A 105 -11.55 17.41 -16.66
CA SER A 105 -12.78 16.62 -16.87
C SER A 105 -13.70 16.74 -15.68
N SER A 106 -15.00 16.47 -15.90
CA SER A 106 -15.95 16.30 -14.80
C SER A 106 -15.52 15.10 -13.96
N THR A 107 -15.22 15.32 -12.69
CA THR A 107 -15.05 14.25 -11.71
C THR A 107 -16.38 13.90 -11.06
N PRO A 108 -16.56 12.67 -10.56
CA PRO A 108 -17.72 12.33 -9.74
C PRO A 108 -17.79 13.19 -8.48
N ASN A 109 -19.02 13.43 -8.01
CA ASN A 109 -19.23 13.93 -6.65
C ASN A 109 -18.79 12.86 -5.65
N ILE A 110 -18.26 13.25 -4.49
CA ILE A 110 -17.70 12.31 -3.53
C ILE A 110 -18.39 12.48 -2.17
N LEU A 111 -18.92 11.38 -1.66
CA LEU A 111 -19.44 11.28 -0.31
C LEU A 111 -18.61 10.27 0.49
N LEU A 112 -17.81 10.77 1.44
CA LEU A 112 -17.05 9.94 2.36
C LEU A 112 -17.82 9.78 3.69
N ILE A 113 -18.36 8.58 3.94
CA ILE A 113 -18.98 8.20 5.21
C ILE A 113 -17.95 7.42 6.01
N THR A 114 -17.46 8.00 7.10
CA THR A 114 -16.45 7.36 7.93
C THR A 114 -16.91 7.21 9.38
N ALA A 115 -16.64 6.06 9.98
CA ALA A 115 -16.97 5.78 11.37
C ALA A 115 -15.70 5.49 12.19
N PHE A 116 -15.49 6.28 13.25
CA PHE A 116 -14.41 6.12 14.21
C PHE A 116 -14.95 5.70 15.58
N LYS A 117 -14.08 5.07 16.37
CA LYS A 117 -14.43 4.74 17.77
C LYS A 117 -14.33 5.98 18.64
N ASN A 118 -13.24 6.74 18.47
CA ASN A 118 -12.84 7.86 19.31
C ASN A 118 -12.51 9.09 18.45
N SER A 119 -12.60 10.29 19.02
CA SER A 119 -12.28 11.55 18.34
C SER A 119 -10.79 11.68 17.97
N THR A 120 -9.90 11.01 18.68
CA THR A 120 -8.45 10.99 18.37
C THR A 120 -8.15 10.44 16.97
N ASP A 121 -8.97 9.49 16.51
CA ASP A 121 -8.80 8.86 15.20
C ASP A 121 -9.23 9.80 14.05
N LEU A 122 -9.93 10.91 14.32
CA LEU A 122 -10.32 11.91 13.31
C LEU A 122 -9.12 12.59 12.66
N THR A 123 -7.98 12.63 13.36
CA THR A 123 -6.71 13.16 12.82
C THR A 123 -6.27 12.44 11.53
N MET A 124 -6.79 11.23 11.26
CA MET A 124 -6.57 10.56 9.97
C MET A 124 -7.20 11.31 8.79
N LEU A 125 -8.28 12.08 9.01
CA LEU A 125 -8.92 12.87 7.95
C LEU A 125 -8.08 14.08 7.56
N ASP A 126 -7.27 14.62 8.48
CA ASP A 126 -6.34 15.70 8.16
C ASP A 126 -5.30 15.25 7.10
N LEU A 127 -5.06 13.95 6.97
CA LEU A 127 -4.15 13.35 5.98
C LEU A 127 -4.77 13.24 4.56
N ILE A 128 -6.04 13.59 4.38
CA ILE A 128 -6.64 13.68 3.03
C ILE A 128 -5.93 14.77 2.22
N LEU A 129 -5.52 15.86 2.86
CA LEU A 129 -4.78 16.95 2.23
C LEU A 129 -3.35 16.50 1.86
N PRO A 130 -2.89 16.75 0.62
CA PRO A 130 -1.47 16.65 0.32
C PRO A 130 -0.65 17.57 1.23
N ILE A 131 0.51 17.08 1.66
CA ILE A 131 1.47 17.82 2.50
C ILE A 131 2.11 18.96 1.68
N SER A 132 2.13 18.81 0.35
CA SER A 132 2.44 19.90 -0.58
C SER A 132 1.25 20.85 -0.58
N GLY A 133 1.41 22.05 0.00
CA GLY A 133 0.37 23.05 0.33
C GLY A 133 -0.45 23.58 -0.84
N ALA A 134 -1.15 22.69 -1.52
CA ALA A 134 -1.98 22.98 -2.67
C ALA A 134 -3.44 23.03 -2.24
N SER A 135 -3.72 23.92 -1.28
CA SER A 135 -5.03 24.10 -0.67
C SER A 135 -6.12 24.57 -1.66
N SER A 136 -5.71 25.13 -2.81
CA SER A 136 -6.60 25.51 -3.91
C SER A 136 -7.09 24.34 -4.77
N GLU A 137 -6.54 23.14 -4.59
CA GLU A 137 -6.80 21.96 -5.42
C GLU A 137 -8.13 21.27 -5.05
N ILE A 138 -8.50 21.27 -3.76
CA ILE A 138 -9.70 20.58 -3.26
C ILE A 138 -10.97 21.41 -3.39
N SER A 139 -10.87 22.74 -3.48
CA SER A 139 -12.06 23.59 -3.69
C SER A 139 -12.80 23.30 -5.00
N ARG A 140 -12.18 22.55 -5.93
CA ARG A 140 -12.78 22.11 -7.19
C ARG A 140 -13.46 20.75 -7.09
N LEU A 141 -13.19 19.99 -6.03
CA LEU A 141 -13.75 18.67 -5.80
C LEU A 141 -14.98 18.82 -4.90
N ASP A 142 -16.14 18.31 -5.34
CA ASP A 142 -17.35 18.25 -4.51
C ASP A 142 -17.23 17.08 -3.51
N LEU A 143 -16.46 17.31 -2.45
CA LEU A 143 -16.17 16.33 -1.40
C LEU A 143 -16.98 16.65 -0.14
N GLN A 144 -17.96 15.80 0.16
CA GLN A 144 -18.71 15.81 1.42
C GLN A 144 -18.18 14.71 2.35
N ILE A 145 -17.86 15.05 3.60
CA ILE A 145 -17.38 14.09 4.60
C ILE A 145 -18.39 14.00 5.75
N GLU A 146 -18.95 12.82 5.96
CA GLU A 146 -19.82 12.49 7.10
C GLU A 146 -19.04 11.62 8.09
N ALA A 147 -18.58 12.22 9.19
CA ALA A 147 -17.73 11.56 10.18
C ALA A 147 -18.49 11.24 11.46
N TYR A 148 -18.58 9.95 11.79
CA TYR A 148 -19.33 9.42 12.93
C TYR A 148 -18.40 8.93 14.04
N ILE A 149 -18.61 9.40 15.27
CA ILE A 149 -17.84 9.00 16.45
C ILE A 149 -18.74 8.16 17.35
N THR A 150 -18.45 6.87 17.41
CA THR A 150 -19.42 5.89 17.92
C THR A 150 -19.36 5.66 19.44
N ARG A 151 -18.30 6.07 20.14
CA ARG A 151 -18.16 5.87 21.60
C ARG A 151 -18.26 7.14 22.44
N GLU A 152 -18.08 8.31 21.83
CA GLU A 152 -18.10 9.60 22.50
C GLU A 152 -19.41 10.32 22.16
N LYS A 153 -20.09 10.86 23.18
CA LYS A 153 -21.37 11.58 23.01
C LYS A 153 -21.19 13.09 22.87
N GLN A 154 -20.02 13.60 23.24
CA GLN A 154 -19.66 15.01 23.20
C GLN A 154 -18.19 15.13 22.79
N PRO A 155 -17.79 16.25 22.14
CA PRO A 155 -16.40 16.51 21.84
C PRO A 155 -15.57 16.55 23.13
N ALA A 156 -14.48 15.80 23.19
CA ALA A 156 -13.55 15.89 24.30
C ALA A 156 -12.87 17.28 24.29
N THR A 157 -12.78 17.92 25.45
CA THR A 157 -12.09 19.22 25.66
C THR A 157 -10.56 19.10 25.57
N GLU A 158 -10.03 17.94 25.16
CA GLU A 158 -8.59 17.70 25.15
C GLU A 158 -7.91 18.38 23.96
N GLU A 159 -6.79 19.05 24.25
CA GLU A 159 -5.91 19.68 23.27
C GLU A 159 -5.55 18.70 22.14
N LYS A 160 -5.69 19.15 20.88
CA LYS A 160 -5.25 18.39 19.70
C LYS A 160 -3.82 17.89 19.94
N LYS A 161 -3.66 16.57 20.07
CA LYS A 161 -2.36 15.93 20.25
C LYS A 161 -1.47 16.33 19.06
N THR A 162 -0.44 17.13 19.33
CA THR A 162 0.46 17.64 18.28
C THR A 162 1.19 16.48 17.63
N THR A 163 1.07 16.40 16.30
CA THR A 163 1.78 15.40 15.50
C THR A 163 3.26 15.71 15.50
N ARG A 164 4.08 14.79 16.03
CA ARG A 164 5.54 14.88 15.96
C ARG A 164 6.01 14.31 14.64
N THR A 165 6.58 15.15 13.78
CA THR A 165 7.26 14.71 12.56
C THR A 165 8.71 14.35 12.89
N ILE A 166 9.16 13.18 12.44
CA ILE A 166 10.53 12.72 12.59
C ILE A 166 11.09 12.46 11.20
N TRP A 167 12.20 13.11 10.87
CA TRP A 167 12.91 12.92 9.61
C TRP A 167 14.19 12.13 9.84
N PHE A 168 14.37 11.05 9.09
CA PHE A 168 15.61 10.27 9.09
C PHE A 168 16.56 10.79 8.03
N LYS A 169 17.87 10.68 8.26
CA LYS A 169 18.87 11.13 7.28
C LYS A 169 18.99 10.10 6.14
N PRO A 170 18.91 10.53 4.86
CA PRO A 170 19.14 9.64 3.73
C PRO A 170 20.63 9.25 3.64
N ASN A 171 20.91 8.04 3.16
CA ASN A 171 22.26 7.56 2.89
C ASN A 171 22.56 7.66 1.38
N PRO A 172 23.77 8.06 0.96
CA PRO A 172 24.18 7.99 -0.46
C PRO A 172 24.06 6.60 -1.11
N SER A 173 23.94 5.52 -0.33
CA SER A 173 23.67 4.17 -0.84
C SER A 173 22.18 3.84 -1.04
N ASP A 174 21.27 4.73 -0.65
CA ASP A 174 19.84 4.50 -0.78
C ASP A 174 19.46 4.58 -2.27
N ALA A 175 18.89 3.50 -2.78
CA ALA A 175 18.44 3.40 -4.16
C ALA A 175 16.90 3.58 -4.22
N PRO A 176 16.37 4.09 -5.35
CA PRO A 176 14.93 4.13 -5.54
C PRO A 176 14.34 2.71 -5.45
N LEU A 177 13.10 2.63 -4.96
CA LEU A 177 12.37 1.38 -4.92
C LEU A 177 12.23 0.83 -6.34
N ALA A 178 12.70 -0.39 -6.55
CA ALA A 178 12.72 -1.02 -7.86
C ALA A 178 12.29 -2.48 -7.77
N PRO A 179 11.60 -3.00 -8.80
CA PRO A 179 11.18 -4.41 -8.82
C PRO A 179 12.40 -5.34 -8.73
N ILE A 180 12.26 -6.42 -7.96
CA ILE A 180 13.33 -7.38 -7.66
C ILE A 180 13.92 -8.01 -8.93
N LEU A 181 13.08 -8.26 -9.94
CA LEU A 181 13.46 -8.84 -11.24
C LEU A 181 13.54 -7.80 -12.37
N GLY A 182 13.48 -6.50 -12.05
CA GLY A 182 13.54 -5.43 -13.05
C GLY A 182 12.22 -5.24 -13.83
N PRO A 183 12.22 -4.39 -14.88
CA PRO A 183 11.02 -4.03 -15.65
C PRO A 183 10.42 -5.23 -16.42
N ASN A 184 11.27 -6.15 -16.90
CA ASN A 184 10.84 -7.36 -17.61
C ASN A 184 10.71 -8.57 -16.68
N SER A 185 10.04 -8.38 -15.54
CA SER A 185 9.91 -9.40 -14.49
C SER A 185 9.32 -10.72 -15.00
N TRP A 186 8.38 -10.66 -15.95
CA TRP A 186 7.77 -11.84 -16.55
C TRP A 186 8.76 -12.66 -17.38
N LEU A 187 9.62 -12.02 -18.17
CA LEU A 187 10.64 -12.72 -18.96
C LEU A 187 11.66 -13.40 -18.04
N TRP A 188 12.09 -12.71 -16.99
CA TRP A 188 12.96 -13.30 -15.96
C TRP A 188 12.28 -14.48 -15.26
N LEU A 189 10.99 -14.38 -14.96
CA LEU A 189 10.23 -15.48 -14.37
C LEU A 189 10.17 -16.69 -15.31
N CYS A 190 9.88 -16.47 -16.59
CA CYS A 190 9.92 -17.52 -17.62
C CYS A 190 11.32 -18.16 -17.73
N ALA A 191 12.38 -17.35 -17.70
CA ALA A 191 13.76 -17.82 -17.74
C ALA A 191 14.12 -18.65 -16.50
N ILE A 192 13.72 -18.22 -15.29
CA ILE A 192 13.94 -18.96 -14.04
C ILE A 192 13.18 -20.29 -14.08
N ILE A 193 11.91 -20.30 -14.48
CA ILE A 193 11.10 -21.52 -14.57
C ILE A 193 11.70 -22.49 -15.60
N SER A 194 12.00 -22.02 -16.81
CA SER A 194 12.56 -22.84 -17.88
C SER A 194 13.94 -23.41 -17.52
N SER A 195 14.85 -22.56 -17.03
CA SER A 195 16.19 -23.00 -16.61
C SER A 195 16.15 -23.97 -15.44
N SER A 196 15.32 -23.70 -14.42
CA SER A 196 15.18 -24.60 -13.26
C SER A 196 14.64 -25.97 -13.66
N PHE A 197 13.72 -26.02 -14.63
CA PHE A 197 13.18 -27.27 -15.16
C PHE A 197 14.24 -28.08 -15.92
N VAL A 198 15.04 -27.43 -16.78
CA VAL A 198 16.12 -28.10 -17.52
C VAL A 198 17.18 -28.63 -16.56
N ILE A 199 17.62 -27.83 -15.59
CA ILE A 199 18.60 -28.26 -14.57
C ILE A 199 18.05 -29.43 -13.74
N TYR A 200 16.77 -29.37 -13.36
CA TYR A 200 16.10 -30.46 -12.67
C TYR A 200 16.10 -31.77 -13.49
N LEU A 201 15.78 -31.71 -14.79
CA LEU A 201 15.81 -32.88 -15.67
C LEU A 201 17.22 -33.49 -15.80
N ILE A 202 18.25 -32.65 -15.88
CA ILE A 202 19.65 -33.11 -15.93
C ILE A 202 20.04 -33.77 -14.61
N LEU A 203 19.78 -33.11 -13.48
CA LEU A 203 20.12 -33.63 -12.15
C LEU A 203 19.42 -34.95 -11.85
N ILE A 204 18.14 -35.05 -12.20
CA ILE A 204 17.41 -36.30 -11.99
C ILE A 204 17.87 -37.40 -12.93
N GLY A 205 18.19 -37.07 -14.19
CA GLY A 205 18.80 -38.02 -15.12
C GLY A 205 20.12 -38.59 -14.58
N ILE A 206 20.97 -37.73 -14.02
CA ILE A 206 22.24 -38.13 -13.38
C ILE A 206 21.98 -39.00 -12.15
N LEU A 207 21.10 -38.57 -11.24
CA LEU A 207 20.77 -39.30 -10.03
C LEU A 207 20.23 -40.70 -10.35
N THR A 208 19.28 -40.78 -11.29
CA THR A 208 18.66 -42.05 -11.67
C THR A 208 19.68 -42.96 -12.34
N ARG A 209 20.50 -42.45 -13.26
CA ARG A 209 21.46 -43.26 -14.01
C ARG A 209 22.65 -43.74 -13.17
N TYR A 210 23.20 -42.89 -12.31
CA TYR A 210 24.46 -43.15 -11.61
C TYR A 210 24.28 -43.58 -10.15
N TYR A 211 23.14 -43.33 -9.52
CA TYR A 211 22.94 -43.66 -8.10
C TYR A 211 21.81 -44.68 -7.90
N ILE A 212 20.62 -44.42 -8.45
CA ILE A 212 19.46 -45.30 -8.22
C ILE A 212 19.59 -46.60 -9.01
N PHE A 213 19.90 -46.53 -10.32
CA PHE A 213 19.98 -47.69 -11.18
C PHE A 213 21.04 -48.73 -10.79
N PRO A 214 22.32 -48.37 -10.49
CA PRO A 214 23.34 -49.36 -10.14
C PRO A 214 23.12 -50.02 -8.77
N ILE A 215 22.34 -49.41 -7.87
CA ILE A 215 22.08 -49.96 -6.53
C ILE A 215 20.81 -50.82 -6.56
N ASP A 216 19.72 -50.30 -7.12
CA ASP A 216 18.40 -50.93 -7.02
C ASP A 216 18.10 -51.83 -8.23
N HIS A 217 18.83 -51.73 -9.35
CA HIS A 217 18.61 -52.53 -10.58
C HIS A 217 17.14 -52.57 -11.00
N ASN A 218 16.39 -51.49 -10.72
CA ASN A 218 14.95 -51.39 -10.94
C ASN A 218 14.07 -52.40 -10.19
N THR A 219 14.57 -52.99 -9.10
CA THR A 219 13.79 -53.89 -8.23
C THR A 219 12.87 -53.16 -7.25
N ASN A 220 13.01 -51.83 -7.07
CA ASN A 220 12.21 -51.00 -6.16
C ASN A 220 12.22 -51.47 -4.70
N LYS A 221 13.22 -52.26 -4.30
CA LYS A 221 13.33 -52.84 -2.95
C LYS A 221 14.10 -51.94 -2.00
N ILE A 222 15.11 -51.23 -2.52
CA ILE A 222 15.98 -50.35 -1.72
C ILE A 222 15.45 -48.92 -1.78
N TYR A 223 15.07 -48.45 -2.98
CA TYR A 223 14.47 -47.14 -3.17
C TYR A 223 12.98 -47.28 -3.43
N SER A 224 12.18 -47.24 -2.37
CA SER A 224 10.72 -47.22 -2.45
C SER A 224 10.23 -45.97 -3.22
N SER A 225 9.04 -46.07 -3.80
CA SER A 225 8.43 -44.97 -4.57
C SER A 225 8.35 -43.67 -3.75
N SER A 226 8.03 -43.78 -2.46
CA SER A 226 7.96 -42.62 -1.54
C SER A 226 9.31 -41.92 -1.37
N TRP A 227 10.40 -42.68 -1.21
CA TRP A 227 11.73 -42.08 -1.06
C TRP A 227 12.20 -41.40 -2.36
N ARG A 228 11.90 -42.00 -3.51
CA ARG A 228 12.17 -41.38 -4.81
C ARG A 228 11.42 -40.05 -4.93
N ALA A 229 10.14 -40.00 -4.57
CA ALA A 229 9.34 -38.78 -4.58
C ALA A 229 9.93 -37.68 -3.68
N VAL A 230 10.42 -38.02 -2.48
CA VAL A 230 11.09 -37.07 -1.58
C VAL A 230 12.36 -36.49 -2.24
N LEU A 231 13.18 -37.34 -2.87
CA LEU A 231 14.37 -36.87 -3.60
C LEU A 231 14.00 -35.96 -4.77
N HIS A 232 12.97 -36.29 -5.56
CA HIS A 232 12.48 -35.43 -6.64
C HIS A 232 12.06 -34.05 -6.12
N MET A 233 11.28 -33.99 -5.04
CA MET A 233 10.85 -32.73 -4.42
C MET A 233 12.03 -31.91 -3.90
N LEU A 234 13.00 -32.57 -3.26
CA LEU A 234 14.20 -31.90 -2.75
C LEU A 234 15.03 -31.29 -3.88
N PHE A 235 15.28 -32.04 -4.96
CA PHE A 235 16.01 -31.52 -6.11
C PHE A 235 15.28 -30.39 -6.81
N LEU A 236 13.95 -30.48 -6.94
CA LEU A 236 13.14 -29.40 -7.49
C LEU A 236 13.31 -28.11 -6.69
N CYS A 237 13.19 -28.16 -5.36
CA CYS A 237 13.39 -27.01 -4.48
C CYS A 237 14.79 -26.40 -4.62
N ILE A 238 15.84 -27.24 -4.68
CA ILE A 238 17.23 -26.78 -4.86
C ILE A 238 17.40 -26.07 -6.21
N CYS A 239 16.84 -26.61 -7.29
CA CYS A 239 16.94 -26.01 -8.63
C CYS A 239 16.29 -24.62 -8.66
N ILE A 240 15.09 -24.49 -8.08
CA ILE A 240 14.37 -23.22 -7.98
C ILE A 240 15.17 -22.23 -7.12
N GLY A 241 15.72 -22.68 -5.99
CA GLY A 241 16.53 -21.82 -5.11
C GLY A 241 17.80 -21.29 -5.78
N ILE A 242 18.52 -22.15 -6.52
CA ILE A 242 19.75 -21.74 -7.21
C ILE A 242 19.44 -20.75 -8.33
N THR A 243 18.50 -21.08 -9.21
CA THR A 243 18.15 -20.24 -10.37
C THR A 243 17.59 -18.89 -9.97
N SER A 244 16.71 -18.83 -8.96
CA SER A 244 16.18 -17.57 -8.42
C SER A 244 17.28 -16.70 -7.79
N THR A 245 18.18 -17.31 -7.01
CA THR A 245 19.31 -16.57 -6.39
C THR A 245 20.26 -16.03 -7.44
N SER A 246 20.60 -16.82 -8.46
CA SER A 246 21.43 -16.38 -9.57
C SER A 246 20.79 -15.22 -10.34
N ALA A 247 19.50 -15.30 -10.66
CA ALA A 247 18.77 -14.22 -11.34
C ALA A 247 18.73 -12.94 -10.49
N PHE A 248 18.49 -13.06 -9.19
CA PHE A 248 18.51 -11.92 -8.27
C PHE A 248 19.88 -11.24 -8.21
N LEU A 249 20.96 -12.01 -8.06
CA LEU A 249 22.32 -11.48 -8.02
C LEU A 249 22.73 -10.83 -9.34
N TRP A 250 22.29 -11.41 -10.47
CA TRP A 250 22.51 -10.83 -11.80
C TRP A 250 21.87 -9.46 -11.91
N ASN A 251 20.57 -9.36 -11.59
CA ASN A 251 19.83 -8.11 -11.68
C ASN A 251 20.37 -7.05 -10.69
N LYS A 252 20.78 -7.47 -9.49
CA LYS A 252 21.44 -6.58 -8.52
C LYS A 252 22.77 -6.04 -9.05
N SER A 253 23.57 -6.90 -9.69
CA SER A 253 24.85 -6.50 -10.30
C SER A 253 24.65 -5.53 -11.45
N GLU A 254 23.65 -5.77 -12.30
CA GLU A 254 23.31 -4.91 -13.43
C GLU A 254 22.88 -3.51 -12.96
N LYS A 255 21.93 -3.43 -12.01
CA LYS A 255 21.54 -2.16 -11.39
C LYS A 255 22.70 -1.42 -10.74
N SER A 256 23.59 -2.13 -10.04
CA SER A 256 24.78 -1.52 -9.45
C SER A 256 25.70 -0.89 -10.49
N LYS A 257 25.83 -1.49 -11.68
CA LYS A 257 26.62 -0.94 -12.78
C LYS A 257 25.95 0.29 -13.40
N GLU A 258 24.64 0.26 -13.57
CA GLU A 258 23.86 1.41 -14.05
C GLU A 258 23.96 2.60 -13.10
N THR A 259 23.79 2.39 -11.78
CA THR A 259 23.94 3.47 -10.78
C THR A 259 25.36 4.08 -10.82
N MET A 260 26.40 3.25 -10.95
CA MET A 260 27.77 3.76 -11.08
C MET A 260 27.99 4.53 -12.39
N GLN A 261 27.37 4.13 -13.50
CA GLN A 261 27.44 4.88 -14.76
C GLN A 261 26.74 6.24 -14.68
N ILE A 262 25.56 6.30 -14.04
CA ILE A 262 24.81 7.56 -13.86
C ILE A 262 25.64 8.54 -13.01
N GLN A 263 26.19 8.08 -11.87
CA GLN A 263 27.06 8.91 -11.02
C GLN A 263 28.32 9.41 -11.76
N ASN A 264 28.91 8.58 -12.62
CA ASN A 264 30.09 8.97 -13.40
C ASN A 264 29.76 9.94 -14.54
N MET A 265 28.54 9.95 -15.08
CA MET A 265 28.09 10.94 -16.07
C MET A 265 27.73 12.29 -15.44
N GLU A 266 27.13 12.30 -14.25
CA GLU A 266 26.79 13.53 -13.52
C GLU A 266 28.03 14.26 -12.97
N GLY A 267 29.16 13.56 -12.79
CA GLY A 267 30.45 14.13 -12.36
C GLY A 267 31.18 14.99 -13.40
N ALA A 268 30.68 15.14 -14.63
CA ALA A 268 31.37 15.81 -15.73
C ALA A 268 30.88 17.25 -16.05
N THR A 269 29.95 17.83 -15.28
CA THR A 269 29.46 19.21 -15.51
C THR A 269 29.69 20.08 -14.27
N PRO A 270 30.37 21.25 -14.37
CA PRO A 270 30.64 22.08 -13.20
C PRO A 270 29.41 22.91 -12.80
N ALA A 271 28.98 22.73 -11.54
CA ALA A 271 28.21 23.64 -10.68
C ALA A 271 27.05 24.46 -11.30
N ALA A 272 25.83 23.90 -11.21
CA ALA A 272 24.55 24.58 -10.89
C ALA A 272 23.50 23.45 -10.74
N SER A 273 22.85 23.17 -9.61
CA SER A 273 22.02 24.07 -8.79
C SER A 273 21.75 23.42 -7.41
N PRO A 274 21.72 24.18 -6.31
CA PRO A 274 21.42 23.68 -4.97
C PRO A 274 19.92 23.72 -4.69
N ASN A 275 19.12 22.77 -5.20
CA ASN A 275 17.65 22.82 -5.03
C ASN A 275 17.02 21.69 -4.19
N SER A 276 17.77 20.73 -3.66
CA SER A 276 17.17 19.63 -2.86
C SER A 276 17.33 19.75 -1.35
N TRP A 277 18.22 20.62 -0.85
CA TRP A 277 18.41 20.83 0.59
C TRP A 277 17.45 21.83 1.24
N TYR A 278 16.53 22.39 0.46
CA TYR A 278 15.52 23.33 0.95
C TYR A 278 14.08 22.78 0.83
N TYR A 279 13.87 21.48 0.98
CA TYR A 279 12.52 20.94 1.12
C TYR A 279 12.08 21.00 2.60
N ASN A 280 11.52 22.15 2.97
CA ASN A 280 10.61 22.38 4.10
C ASN A 280 11.19 22.25 5.53
N ALA A 281 12.29 22.93 5.84
CA ALA A 281 12.63 23.21 7.24
C ALA A 281 11.89 24.44 7.80
N ASP A 282 11.56 25.42 6.96
CA ASP A 282 11.00 26.72 7.39
C ASP A 282 9.78 27.15 6.56
N ARG A 283 8.80 26.25 6.37
CA ARG A 283 7.47 26.70 5.94
C ARG A 283 6.53 26.57 7.11
N GLU A 284 6.36 27.67 7.84
CA GLU A 284 5.20 27.89 8.68
C GLU A 284 3.95 27.60 7.83
N LEU A 285 3.38 26.40 8.01
CA LEU A 285 2.16 25.96 7.33
C LEU A 285 1.06 25.97 8.40
N GLU A 286 0.32 27.08 8.53
CA GLU A 286 -0.81 27.50 7.69
C GLU A 286 -2.14 26.98 8.30
N SER A 287 -2.90 27.89 8.88
CA SER A 287 -4.26 27.68 9.39
C SER A 287 -5.32 27.56 8.28
N LEU A 288 -4.97 27.90 7.04
CA LEU A 288 -5.91 28.03 5.91
C LEU A 288 -6.33 26.69 5.25
N PRO A 289 -5.46 25.68 5.03
CA PRO A 289 -5.84 24.40 4.41
C PRO A 289 -6.81 23.60 5.29
N HIS A 290 -6.56 23.59 6.61
CA HIS A 290 -7.39 22.88 7.57
C HIS A 290 -8.80 23.49 7.70
N GLU A 291 -8.97 24.79 7.45
CA GLU A 291 -10.28 25.46 7.51
C GLU A 291 -11.22 25.09 6.36
N SER A 292 -10.70 24.74 5.18
CA SER A 292 -11.55 24.38 4.02
C SER A 292 -12.13 22.96 4.15
N ILE A 293 -11.33 22.03 4.67
CA ILE A 293 -11.82 20.68 5.00
C ILE A 293 -12.74 20.70 6.20
N SER A 294 -12.45 21.47 7.25
CA SER A 294 -13.30 21.50 8.44
C SER A 294 -14.72 21.98 8.13
N LYS A 295 -14.91 22.84 7.12
CA LYS A 295 -16.23 23.25 6.61
C LYS A 295 -16.98 22.14 5.87
N SER A 296 -16.26 21.17 5.31
CA SER A 296 -16.83 20.06 4.50
C SER A 296 -17.05 18.78 5.33
N ILE A 297 -16.61 18.77 6.60
CA ILE A 297 -16.80 17.66 7.53
C ILE A 297 -18.03 17.94 8.41
N ASN A 298 -19.04 17.09 8.27
CA ASN A 298 -20.15 16.99 9.20
C ASN A 298 -19.80 15.95 10.28
N LEU A 299 -19.69 16.40 11.53
CA LEU A 299 -19.35 15.57 12.69
C LEU A 299 -20.60 15.14 13.44
N HIS A 300 -20.74 13.83 13.64
CA HIS A 300 -21.83 13.21 14.38
C HIS A 300 -21.28 12.42 15.57
N TYR A 301 -21.85 12.62 16.77
CA TYR A 301 -21.37 12.00 18.02
C TYR A 301 -22.41 11.04 18.59
N GLY A 302 -21.94 9.90 19.09
CA GLY A 302 -22.74 8.94 19.84
C GLY A 302 -23.65 8.05 18.98
N GLU A 303 -23.59 8.18 17.66
CA GLU A 303 -24.44 7.44 16.72
C GLU A 303 -23.64 6.72 15.64
N ARG A 304 -24.31 5.80 14.93
CA ARG A 304 -23.76 5.07 13.78
C ARG A 304 -24.44 5.56 12.50
N PRO A 305 -23.73 5.55 11.36
CA PRO A 305 -24.32 5.95 10.09
C PRO A 305 -25.49 5.04 9.71
N ASP A 306 -26.62 5.63 9.33
CA ASP A 306 -27.73 4.90 8.71
C ASP A 306 -27.44 4.69 7.22
N LEU A 307 -26.64 3.66 6.93
CA LEU A 307 -26.14 3.37 5.58
C LEU A 307 -27.28 3.08 4.58
N LYS A 308 -28.40 2.53 5.05
CA LYS A 308 -29.56 2.25 4.18
C LYS A 308 -30.14 3.56 3.66
N ARG A 309 -30.37 4.51 4.54
CA ARG A 309 -30.88 5.83 4.18
C ARG A 309 -29.94 6.53 3.20
N PHE A 310 -28.64 6.58 3.52
CA PHE A 310 -27.66 7.25 2.67
C PHE A 310 -27.52 6.68 1.27
N LEU A 311 -27.68 5.36 1.12
CA LEU A 311 -27.53 4.67 -0.17
C LEU A 311 -28.83 4.63 -0.98
N PHE A 312 -30.00 4.54 -0.34
CA PHE A 312 -31.29 4.47 -1.04
C PHE A 312 -31.85 5.85 -1.43
N ASP A 313 -31.51 6.93 -0.72
CA ASP A 313 -32.00 8.27 -1.02
C ASP A 313 -31.34 8.91 -2.27
N ARG A 314 -30.45 8.17 -2.96
CA ARG A 314 -29.62 8.66 -4.08
C ARG A 314 -30.34 8.55 -5.42
N LYS A 315 -30.29 9.63 -6.20
CA LYS A 315 -31.04 9.82 -7.45
C LYS A 315 -30.16 9.82 -8.70
N GLU A 316 -28.84 9.73 -8.51
CA GLU A 316 -27.83 9.75 -9.57
C GLU A 316 -27.93 8.50 -10.45
N SER A 317 -27.52 8.62 -11.73
CA SER A 317 -27.74 7.55 -12.71
C SER A 317 -26.81 6.35 -12.49
N SER A 318 -25.57 6.61 -12.04
CA SER A 318 -24.61 5.59 -11.64
C SER A 318 -23.89 5.98 -10.35
N VAL A 319 -24.01 5.15 -9.32
CA VAL A 319 -23.38 5.36 -8.01
C VAL A 319 -22.38 4.24 -7.73
N GLY A 320 -21.10 4.60 -7.62
CA GLY A 320 -20.05 3.68 -7.18
C GLY A 320 -19.99 3.64 -5.66
N VAL A 321 -20.16 2.46 -5.06
CA VAL A 321 -20.13 2.27 -3.60
C VAL A 321 -18.87 1.50 -3.23
N LEU A 322 -17.91 2.19 -2.62
CA LEU A 322 -16.63 1.62 -2.17
C LEU A 322 -16.65 1.41 -0.67
N VAL A 323 -16.23 0.23 -0.18
CA VAL A 323 -16.26 -0.06 1.27
C VAL A 323 -14.95 -0.66 1.77
N CYS A 324 -14.43 -0.08 2.86
CA CYS A 324 -13.24 -0.57 3.56
C CYS A 324 -13.42 -0.56 5.08
N GLY A 325 -12.96 -1.61 5.75
CA GLY A 325 -13.00 -1.70 7.21
C GLY A 325 -13.52 -3.05 7.75
N PRO A 326 -14.12 -3.07 8.95
CA PRO A 326 -14.52 -4.30 9.63
C PRO A 326 -15.45 -5.18 8.78
N LYS A 327 -15.30 -6.50 8.91
CA LYS A 327 -16.09 -7.50 8.14
C LYS A 327 -17.60 -7.25 8.22
N LYS A 328 -18.12 -6.89 9.40
CA LYS A 328 -19.55 -6.57 9.60
C LYS A 328 -20.03 -5.39 8.74
N LEU A 329 -19.25 -4.30 8.69
CA LEU A 329 -19.55 -3.12 7.88
C LEU A 329 -19.59 -3.48 6.39
N ARG A 330 -18.60 -4.25 5.92
CA ARG A 330 -18.53 -4.67 4.52
C ARG A 330 -19.72 -5.53 4.10
N HIS A 331 -20.12 -6.49 4.94
CA HIS A 331 -21.30 -7.31 4.66
C HIS A 331 -22.60 -6.51 4.70
N GLU A 332 -22.72 -5.55 5.62
CA GLU A 332 -23.90 -4.69 5.69
C GLU A 332 -24.09 -3.89 4.41
N VAL A 333 -23.04 -3.21 3.93
CA VAL A 333 -23.13 -2.44 2.68
C VAL A 333 -23.34 -3.36 1.47
N ALA A 334 -22.66 -4.52 1.42
CA ALA A 334 -22.87 -5.49 0.34
C ALA A 334 -24.34 -5.95 0.27
N ASN A 335 -24.95 -6.26 1.42
CA ASN A 335 -26.35 -6.67 1.50
C ASN A 335 -27.30 -5.55 1.05
N ILE A 336 -26.98 -4.29 1.36
CA ILE A 336 -27.77 -3.14 0.93
C ILE A 336 -27.71 -3.01 -0.60
N CYS A 337 -26.50 -3.06 -1.17
CA CYS A 337 -26.30 -2.95 -2.61
C CYS A 337 -26.91 -4.13 -3.38
N SER A 338 -26.89 -5.35 -2.81
CA SER A 338 -27.48 -6.54 -3.44
C SER A 338 -28.98 -6.69 -3.22
N SER A 339 -29.63 -5.80 -2.47
CA SER A 339 -31.05 -5.91 -2.12
C SER A 339 -32.01 -5.69 -3.30
N GLY A 340 -31.51 -5.18 -4.44
CA GLY A 340 -32.30 -4.90 -5.64
C GLY A 340 -33.25 -3.69 -5.50
N LEU A 341 -33.23 -2.99 -4.37
CA LEU A 341 -34.05 -1.81 -4.11
C LEU A 341 -33.56 -0.56 -4.85
N ALA A 342 -32.28 -0.55 -5.26
CA ALA A 342 -31.66 0.51 -6.04
C ALA A 342 -30.81 -0.12 -7.15
N ALA A 343 -31.23 0.02 -8.41
CA ALA A 343 -30.59 -0.62 -9.57
C ALA A 343 -29.32 0.09 -10.06
N ASN A 344 -29.05 1.29 -9.55
CA ASN A 344 -27.95 2.19 -9.92
C ASN A 344 -26.70 2.05 -9.04
N LEU A 345 -26.68 1.12 -8.08
CA LEU A 345 -25.57 0.93 -7.15
C LEU A 345 -24.56 -0.10 -7.67
N HIS A 346 -23.29 0.31 -7.80
CA HIS A 346 -22.17 -0.55 -8.16
C HIS A 346 -21.25 -0.75 -6.96
N PHE A 347 -21.34 -1.93 -6.34
CA PHE A 347 -20.58 -2.24 -5.13
C PHE A 347 -19.17 -2.75 -5.42
N GLU A 348 -18.20 -2.20 -4.71
CA GLU A 348 -16.83 -2.71 -4.67
C GLU A 348 -16.28 -2.67 -3.23
N SER A 349 -15.64 -3.77 -2.83
CA SER A 349 -15.03 -3.86 -1.51
C SER A 349 -13.51 -3.79 -1.61
N ILE A 350 -12.93 -2.82 -0.90
CA ILE A 350 -11.48 -2.68 -0.76
C ILE A 350 -11.10 -3.32 0.57
N SER A 351 -10.53 -4.52 0.54
CA SER A 351 -9.96 -5.14 1.73
C SER A 351 -8.69 -5.90 1.41
N PHE A 352 -7.68 -5.74 2.26
CA PHE A 352 -6.63 -6.74 2.40
C PHE A 352 -7.26 -7.96 3.08
N SER A 353 -7.75 -8.90 2.28
CA SER A 353 -8.17 -10.22 2.74
C SER A 353 -7.06 -11.21 2.46
N TRP A 354 -6.51 -11.80 3.51
CA TRP A 354 -5.78 -13.05 3.45
C TRP A 354 -6.29 -14.00 4.52
#